data_AF-A0A438FYF3-F1
#
_entry.id   AF-A0A438FYF3-F1
#
_cell.length_a   1.000
_cell.length_b   1.000
_cell.length_c   1.000
_cell.angle_alpha   90.00
_cell.angle_beta   90.00
_cell.angle_gamma   90.00
#
_symmetry.space_group_name_H-M   'P 1'
#
loop_
_entity.id
_entity.type
_entity.pdbx_description
1 polymer ?
#
loop_
_entity_poly.entity_id
_entity_poly.type
_entity_poly.pdbx_seq_one_letter_code
_entity_poly.pdbx_strand_id
1 'polypeptide(L)'
;MSKIRSHSTYAIAALKSVSGPWPFAQWGMDIVGPLPAAPAQKKFLLVATDYFSKWVEAEAYASIKDKDVTKFVWKNIVCRFGIPQIIIADNGPQFDSIAFRNFCSELNIRNSYSTPRYPQSNGQAEATNKTLINALKKRLEQAKGKWVEELPGVLWAYRTTPGRPNRKHSFRPHIWNGCSHSH
;
A
#
# COMPACT_ATOMS: atom_id res chain seq x y z
N MET A 1 12.67 -34.83 -55.73
CA MET A 1 11.78 -35.29 -54.64
C MET A 1 12.57 -35.35 -53.35
N SER A 2 12.08 -34.61 -52.33
CA SER A 2 12.24 -34.77 -50.85
C SER A 2 13.58 -35.28 -50.26
N LYS A 3 14.13 -34.69 -49.19
CA LYS A 3 13.47 -34.43 -47.90
C LYS A 3 14.30 -33.41 -47.08
N ILE A 4 13.72 -32.25 -46.78
CA ILE A 4 14.32 -31.24 -45.89
C ILE A 4 14.15 -31.72 -44.45
N ARG A 5 15.25 -31.74 -43.68
CA ARG A 5 15.24 -32.06 -42.24
C ARG A 5 14.52 -30.92 -41.51
N SER A 6 13.38 -31.25 -40.91
CA SER A 6 12.66 -30.36 -39.99
C SER A 6 13.51 -30.13 -38.75
N HIS A 7 13.95 -28.89 -38.52
CA HIS A 7 14.46 -28.46 -37.23
C HIS A 7 13.27 -28.22 -36.30
N SER A 8 13.18 -29.03 -35.25
CA SER A 8 12.24 -28.84 -34.16
C SER A 8 12.65 -27.59 -33.38
N THR A 9 11.94 -26.48 -33.63
CA THR A 9 11.91 -25.34 -32.74
C THR A 9 11.16 -25.77 -31.49
N TYR A 10 11.90 -26.07 -30.42
CA TYR A 10 11.31 -26.14 -29.09
C TYR A 10 10.74 -24.76 -28.78
N ALA A 11 9.42 -24.64 -28.79
CA ALA A 11 8.74 -23.49 -28.25
C ALA A 11 9.19 -23.35 -26.78
N ILE A 12 9.93 -22.29 -26.47
CA ILE A 12 10.18 -21.92 -25.08
C ILE A 12 8.80 -21.56 -24.52
N ALA A 13 8.19 -22.52 -23.83
CA ALA A 13 7.02 -22.26 -23.02
C ALA A 13 7.40 -21.13 -22.07
N ALA A 14 6.79 -19.97 -22.26
CA ALA A 14 6.94 -18.84 -21.35
C ALA A 14 6.68 -19.36 -19.93
N LEU A 15 7.73 -19.39 -19.11
CA LEU A 15 7.60 -19.69 -17.68
C LEU A 15 6.66 -18.64 -17.11
N LYS A 16 5.39 -19.02 -16.94
CA LYS A 16 4.46 -18.22 -16.16
C LYS A 16 5.04 -18.20 -14.76
N SER A 17 5.63 -17.05 -14.40
CA SER A 17 5.97 -16.71 -13.03
C SER A 17 4.80 -17.14 -12.15
N VAL A 18 5.02 -18.16 -11.32
CA VAL A 18 4.07 -18.57 -10.30
C VAL A 18 4.12 -17.48 -9.25
N SER A 19 3.43 -16.37 -9.53
CA SER A 19 3.31 -15.27 -8.60
C SER A 19 2.24 -15.59 -7.57
N GLY A 20 2.64 -16.33 -6.54
CA GLY A 20 1.96 -16.20 -5.26
C GLY A 20 2.02 -14.72 -4.84
N PRO A 21 1.01 -14.19 -4.14
CA PRO A 21 1.09 -12.81 -3.66
C PRO A 21 2.29 -12.71 -2.71
N TRP A 22 3.32 -11.95 -3.08
CA TRP A 22 4.46 -11.66 -2.21
C TRP A 22 4.25 -10.33 -1.48
N PRO A 23 4.81 -10.17 -0.26
CA PRO A 23 4.72 -8.92 0.49
C PRO A 23 5.13 -7.71 -0.35
N PHE A 24 4.41 -6.61 -0.19
CA PHE A 24 4.73 -5.30 -0.76
C PHE A 24 4.67 -5.19 -2.29
N ALA A 25 4.22 -6.23 -3.00
CA ALA A 25 3.99 -6.14 -4.45
C ALA A 25 2.76 -5.34 -4.83
N GLN A 26 1.75 -5.30 -3.96
CA GLN A 26 0.45 -4.71 -4.27
C GLN A 26 -0.04 -3.87 -3.10
N TRP A 27 -0.29 -2.59 -3.36
CA TRP A 27 -0.73 -1.64 -2.36
C TRP A 27 -2.10 -1.07 -2.71
N GLY A 28 -2.95 -0.94 -1.69
CA GLY A 28 -4.21 -0.22 -1.77
C GLY A 28 -4.08 1.15 -1.14
N MET A 29 -4.34 2.21 -1.91
CA MET A 29 -4.28 3.59 -1.47
C MET A 29 -5.69 4.16 -1.27
N ASP A 30 -5.86 4.95 -0.23
CA ASP A 30 -7.14 5.57 0.13
C ASP A 30 -6.92 6.92 0.83
N ILE A 31 -7.92 7.80 0.77
CA ILE A 31 -7.96 9.07 1.49
C ILE A 31 -8.98 8.99 2.62
N VAL A 32 -8.53 9.22 3.85
CA VAL A 32 -9.42 9.26 5.02
C VAL A 32 -9.67 10.71 5.43
N GLY A 33 -10.93 11.12 5.46
CA GLY A 33 -11.33 12.39 6.06
C GLY A 33 -12.64 12.94 5.49
N PRO A 34 -12.99 14.18 5.88
CA PRO A 34 -12.28 15.01 6.84
C PRO A 34 -12.37 14.45 8.28
N LEU A 35 -11.25 14.50 9.01
CA LEU A 35 -11.13 14.25 10.46
C LEU A 35 -11.27 15.57 11.24
N PRO A 36 -11.47 15.52 12.58
CA PRO A 36 -11.42 16.73 13.41
C PRO A 36 -10.15 17.54 13.13
N ALA A 37 -10.27 18.87 13.02
CA ALA A 37 -9.12 19.70 12.67
C ALA A 37 -8.01 19.57 13.72
N ALA A 38 -6.81 19.25 13.26
CA ALA A 38 -5.59 19.17 14.05
C ALA A 38 -4.67 20.38 13.76
N PRO A 39 -3.56 20.57 14.51
CA PRO A 39 -2.57 21.60 14.21
C PRO A 39 -2.18 21.64 12.72
N ALA A 40 -1.91 22.85 12.23
CA ALA A 40 -1.69 23.14 10.81
C ALA A 40 -2.88 22.80 9.88
N GLN A 41 -4.11 22.79 10.40
CA GLN A 41 -5.35 22.51 9.66
C GLN A 41 -5.38 21.13 8.99
N LYS A 42 -4.59 20.18 9.53
CA LYS A 42 -4.57 18.81 9.05
C LYS A 42 -5.93 18.16 9.34
N LYS A 43 -6.53 17.60 8.29
CA LYS A 43 -7.86 16.98 8.34
C LYS A 43 -7.99 15.75 7.44
N PHE A 44 -6.97 15.41 6.66
CA PHE A 44 -6.97 14.23 5.80
C PHE A 44 -5.79 13.33 6.12
N LEU A 45 -5.96 12.02 5.92
CA LEU A 45 -4.87 11.06 5.84
C LEU A 45 -4.80 10.49 4.44
N LEU A 46 -3.59 10.38 3.91
CA LEU A 46 -3.30 9.48 2.81
C LEU A 46 -2.80 8.17 3.41
N VAL A 47 -3.47 7.07 3.11
CA VAL A 47 -3.18 5.73 3.66
C VAL A 47 -2.85 4.78 2.52
N ALA A 48 -1.85 3.93 2.72
CA ALA A 48 -1.56 2.80 1.85
C ALA A 48 -1.41 1.51 2.65
N THR A 49 -2.07 0.45 2.17
CA THR A 49 -2.07 -0.86 2.81
C THR A 49 -1.53 -1.92 1.85
N ASP A 50 -0.51 -2.66 2.26
CA ASP A 50 -0.04 -3.82 1.53
C ASP A 50 -1.08 -4.94 1.56
N TYR A 51 -1.42 -5.46 0.39
CA TYR A 51 -2.48 -6.46 0.25
C TYR A 51 -2.14 -7.79 0.92
N PHE A 52 -0.87 -8.19 0.92
CA PHE A 52 -0.43 -9.47 1.45
C PHE A 52 -0.20 -9.43 2.96
N SER A 53 0.71 -8.58 3.43
CA SER A 53 1.11 -8.50 4.84
C SER A 53 0.12 -7.73 5.72
N LYS A 54 -0.80 -6.97 5.11
CA LYS A 54 -1.66 -5.98 5.77
C LYS A 54 -0.88 -4.85 6.45
N TRP A 55 0.37 -4.62 6.05
CA TRP A 55 1.16 -3.49 6.53
C TRP A 55 0.54 -2.17 6.09
N VAL A 56 0.49 -1.17 6.98
CA VAL A 56 -0.10 0.16 6.70
C VAL A 56 0.95 1.24 6.79
N GLU A 57 0.98 2.12 5.80
CA GLU A 57 1.63 3.43 5.82
C GLU A 57 0.58 4.54 5.79
N ALA A 58 0.77 5.62 6.55
CA ALA A 58 -0.16 6.75 6.55
C ALA A 58 0.54 8.07 6.86
N GLU A 59 0.09 9.16 6.22
CA GLU A 59 0.56 10.52 6.49
C GLU A 59 -0.61 11.52 6.54
N ALA A 60 -0.47 12.57 7.36
CA ALA A 60 -1.50 13.56 7.63
C ALA A 60 -1.30 14.86 6.83
N TYR A 61 -2.38 15.34 6.20
CA TYR A 61 -2.40 16.50 5.30
C TYR A 61 -3.55 17.48 5.63
N ALA A 62 -3.33 18.76 5.32
CA ALA A 62 -4.38 19.78 5.34
C ALA A 62 -5.27 19.71 4.10
N SER A 63 -4.65 19.44 2.95
CA SER A 63 -5.27 19.05 1.69
C SER A 63 -4.30 18.12 0.96
N ILE A 64 -4.82 17.17 0.18
CA ILE A 64 -4.01 16.22 -0.58
C ILE A 64 -4.00 16.67 -2.03
N LYS A 65 -2.80 16.98 -2.55
CA LYS A 65 -2.58 17.30 -3.96
C LYS A 65 -1.90 16.13 -4.67
N ASP A 66 -1.94 16.15 -5.99
CA ASP A 66 -1.22 15.22 -6.88
C ASP A 66 0.24 14.97 -6.48
N LYS A 67 1.02 16.04 -6.25
CA LYS A 67 2.43 15.94 -5.84
C LYS A 67 2.61 15.27 -4.47
N ASP A 68 1.62 15.42 -3.59
CA ASP A 68 1.68 14.85 -2.24
C ASP A 68 1.52 13.32 -2.31
N VAL A 69 0.68 12.83 -3.24
CA VAL A 69 0.53 11.41 -3.52
C VAL A 69 1.84 10.79 -4.02
N THR A 70 2.47 11.40 -5.03
CA THR A 70 3.76 10.91 -5.56
C THR A 70 4.84 10.89 -4.47
N LYS A 71 4.95 11.97 -3.69
CA LYS A 71 5.92 12.07 -2.58
C LYS A 71 5.67 11.00 -1.53
N PHE A 72 4.40 10.74 -1.21
CA PHE A 72 4.01 9.71 -0.27
C PHE A 72 4.43 8.31 -0.73
N VAL A 73 4.12 7.95 -1.98
CA VAL A 73 4.48 6.63 -2.55
C VAL A 73 6.00 6.46 -2.59
N TRP A 74 6.72 7.47 -3.07
CA TRP A 74 8.18 7.42 -3.10
C TRP A 74 8.78 7.19 -1.71
N LYS A 75 8.42 8.04 -0.75
CA LYS A 75 9.00 8.03 0.60
C LYS A 75 8.61 6.79 1.40
N ASN A 76 7.33 6.42 1.40
CA ASN A 76 6.81 5.42 2.33
C ASN A 76 6.73 4.03 1.74
N ILE A 77 6.71 3.89 0.41
CA ILE A 77 6.64 2.60 -0.26
C ILE A 77 7.98 2.29 -0.94
N VAL A 78 8.36 3.08 -1.95
CA VAL A 78 9.52 2.78 -2.80
C VAL A 78 10.83 2.76 -2.01
N CYS A 79 11.13 3.80 -1.24
CA CYS A 79 12.37 3.89 -0.46
C CYS A 79 12.48 2.85 0.67
N ARG A 80 11.36 2.25 1.10
CA ARG A 80 11.32 1.37 2.28
C ARG A 80 11.17 -0.11 1.94
N PHE A 81 10.38 -0.41 0.91
CA PHE A 81 10.02 -1.78 0.55
C PHE A 81 10.37 -2.13 -0.90
N GLY A 82 10.86 -1.16 -1.67
CA GLY A 82 11.14 -1.31 -3.10
C GLY A 82 9.95 -0.93 -3.98
N ILE A 83 10.14 -1.08 -5.30
CA ILE A 83 9.15 -0.69 -6.31
C ILE A 83 7.99 -1.71 -6.29
N PRO A 84 6.75 -1.28 -6.00
CA PRO A 84 5.61 -2.18 -6.03
C PRO A 84 5.26 -2.55 -7.48
N GLN A 85 4.66 -3.72 -7.68
CA GLN A 85 4.16 -4.11 -9.01
C GLN A 85 2.85 -3.42 -9.37
N ILE A 86 1.98 -3.20 -8.37
CA ILE A 86 0.65 -2.65 -8.54
C ILE A 86 0.35 -1.65 -7.42
N ILE A 87 -0.18 -0.49 -7.80
CA ILE A 87 -0.87 0.41 -6.88
C ILE A 87 -2.34 0.45 -7.29
N ILE A 88 -3.22 0.23 -6.32
CA ILE A 88 -4.67 0.29 -6.49
C ILE A 88 -5.18 1.49 -5.70
N ALA A 89 -5.75 2.48 -6.39
CA ALA A 89 -6.36 3.64 -5.76
C ALA A 89 -7.83 3.78 -6.19
N ASP A 90 -8.62 4.55 -5.45
CA ASP A 90 -9.93 4.96 -5.93
C ASP A 90 -9.81 5.91 -7.14
N ASN A 91 -10.92 6.16 -7.84
CA ASN A 91 -10.94 7.13 -8.96
C ASN A 91 -10.93 8.58 -8.47
N GLY A 92 -10.35 8.87 -7.31
CA GLY A 92 -10.16 10.23 -6.84
C GLY A 92 -9.28 11.02 -7.82
N PRO A 93 -9.62 12.28 -8.14
CA PRO A 93 -8.84 13.08 -9.09
C PRO A 93 -7.38 13.29 -8.64
N GLN A 94 -7.10 13.18 -7.33
CA GLN A 94 -5.75 13.24 -6.78
C GLN A 94 -4.89 12.05 -7.22
N PHE A 95 -5.48 10.87 -7.38
CA PHE A 95 -4.79 9.65 -7.83
C PHE A 95 -4.75 9.53 -9.34
N ASP A 96 -5.54 10.32 -10.06
CA ASP A 96 -5.65 10.27 -11.52
C ASP A 96 -4.88 11.38 -12.26
N SER A 97 -3.97 12.06 -11.57
CA SER A 97 -3.16 13.12 -12.17
C SER A 97 -2.14 12.58 -13.19
N ILE A 98 -1.84 13.39 -14.21
CA ILE A 98 -0.78 13.10 -15.20
C ILE A 98 0.56 12.88 -14.49
N ALA A 99 0.86 13.69 -13.47
CA ALA A 99 2.09 13.56 -12.69
C ALA A 99 2.20 12.18 -12.02
N PHE A 100 1.12 11.69 -11.41
CA PHE A 100 1.13 10.37 -10.76
C PHE A 100 1.20 9.22 -11.76
N ARG A 101 0.49 9.33 -12.90
CA ARG A 101 0.57 8.34 -13.99
C ARG A 101 1.98 8.26 -14.58
N ASN A 102 2.63 9.40 -14.81
CA ASN A 102 4.01 9.45 -15.32
C ASN A 102 4.99 8.82 -14.33
N PHE A 103 4.89 9.19 -13.04
CA PHE A 103 5.69 8.58 -11.98
C PHE A 103 5.54 7.04 -11.93
N CYS A 104 4.31 6.54 -12.04
CA CYS A 104 4.08 5.10 -12.07
C CYS A 104 4.69 4.46 -13.34
N SER A 105 4.54 5.11 -14.50
CA SER A 105 5.11 4.64 -15.76
C SER A 105 6.64 4.57 -15.74
N GLU A 106 7.32 5.59 -15.21
CA GLU A 106 8.78 5.64 -15.11
C GLU A 106 9.34 4.50 -14.25
N LEU A 107 8.60 4.11 -13.20
CA LEU A 107 8.98 3.03 -12.30
C LEU A 107 8.41 1.66 -12.71
N ASN A 108 7.70 1.57 -13.84
CA ASN A 108 6.99 0.36 -14.28
C ASN A 108 5.97 -0.18 -13.25
N ILE A 109 5.38 0.72 -12.47
CA ILE A 109 4.29 0.42 -11.52
C ILE A 109 2.98 0.40 -12.29
N ARG A 110 2.23 -0.70 -12.19
CA ARG A 110 0.87 -0.75 -12.75
C ARG A 110 -0.08 0.02 -11.84
N ASN A 111 -0.52 1.18 -12.28
CA ASN A 111 -1.61 1.91 -11.61
C ASN A 111 -2.95 1.32 -12.04
N SER A 112 -3.76 0.88 -11.08
CA SER A 112 -5.10 0.35 -11.31
C SER A 112 -6.10 1.15 -10.50
N TYR A 113 -7.07 1.75 -11.16
CA TYR A 113 -8.15 2.41 -10.45
C TYR A 113 -9.25 1.41 -10.15
N SER A 114 -9.71 1.36 -8.89
CA SER A 114 -10.83 0.50 -8.52
C SER A 114 -12.07 0.95 -9.28
N THR A 115 -12.49 0.16 -10.26
CA THR A 115 -13.83 0.28 -10.86
C THR A 115 -14.83 -0.42 -9.94
N PRO A 116 -16.07 0.08 -9.78
CA PRO A 116 -17.12 -0.63 -9.03
C PRO A 116 -17.46 -2.03 -9.58
N ARG A 117 -16.83 -2.44 -10.69
CA ARG A 117 -17.32 -3.46 -11.62
C ARG A 117 -16.74 -4.86 -11.38
N TYR A 118 -15.71 -5.01 -10.55
CA TYR A 118 -15.13 -6.33 -10.23
C TYR A 118 -14.94 -6.57 -8.71
N PRO A 119 -16.03 -6.79 -7.95
CA PRO A 119 -15.97 -7.06 -6.51
C PRO A 119 -15.37 -8.44 -6.16
N GLN A 120 -15.34 -9.38 -7.11
CA GLN A 120 -15.20 -10.80 -6.79
C GLN A 120 -13.74 -11.25 -6.53
N SER A 121 -12.74 -10.61 -7.16
CA SER A 121 -11.32 -10.91 -6.92
C SER A 121 -10.67 -10.00 -5.87
N ASN A 122 -11.17 -8.76 -5.72
CA ASN A 122 -10.60 -7.75 -4.83
C ASN A 122 -11.42 -7.52 -3.54
N GLY A 123 -12.67 -7.99 -3.48
CA GLY A 123 -13.63 -7.60 -2.44
C GLY A 123 -13.24 -7.99 -1.02
N GLN A 124 -12.55 -9.13 -0.82
CA GLN A 124 -12.06 -9.53 0.50
C GLN A 124 -10.94 -8.62 1.00
N ALA A 125 -9.98 -8.30 0.12
CA ALA A 125 -8.89 -7.40 0.45
C ALA A 125 -9.39 -5.96 0.62
N GLU A 126 -10.34 -5.52 -0.20
CA GLU A 126 -11.00 -4.23 -0.11
C GLU A 126 -11.82 -4.10 1.19
N ALA A 127 -12.63 -5.10 1.54
CA ALA A 127 -13.39 -5.12 2.79
C ALA A 127 -12.46 -5.13 4.02
N THR A 128 -11.34 -5.86 3.93
CA THR A 128 -10.32 -5.87 4.99
C THR A 128 -9.65 -4.50 5.10
N ASN A 129 -9.28 -3.88 3.98
CA ASN A 129 -8.67 -2.56 3.95
C ASN A 129 -9.62 -1.48 4.50
N LYS A 130 -10.89 -1.50 4.08
CA LYS A 130 -11.95 -0.64 4.62
C LYS A 130 -12.14 -0.83 6.12
N THR A 131 -12.19 -2.07 6.59
CA THR A 131 -12.33 -2.37 8.03
C THR A 131 -11.14 -1.83 8.83
N LEU A 132 -9.93 -2.01 8.29
CA LEU A 132 -8.69 -1.53 8.88
C LEU A 132 -8.64 0.00 8.94
N ILE A 133 -8.90 0.66 7.82
CA ILE A 133 -8.97 2.11 7.70
C ILE A 133 -10.03 2.67 8.66
N ASN A 134 -11.20 2.03 8.75
CA ASN A 134 -12.25 2.43 9.68
C ASN A 134 -11.83 2.28 11.15
N ALA A 135 -11.09 1.22 11.50
CA ALA A 135 -10.55 1.04 12.84
C ALA A 135 -9.52 2.12 13.20
N LEU A 136 -8.61 2.44 12.27
CA LEU A 136 -7.66 3.54 12.41
C LEU A 136 -8.38 4.89 12.57
N LYS A 137 -9.36 5.16 11.70
CA LYS A 137 -10.20 6.37 11.75
C LYS A 137 -10.83 6.55 13.13
N LYS A 138 -11.48 5.51 13.66
CA LYS A 138 -12.11 5.55 15.00
C LYS A 138 -11.11 5.87 16.12
N ARG A 139 -9.92 5.26 16.10
CA ARG A 139 -8.87 5.53 17.09
C ARG A 139 -8.38 6.97 17.02
N LEU A 140 -8.25 7.52 15.82
CA LEU A 140 -7.81 8.89 15.60
C LEU A 140 -8.91 9.90 15.97
N GLU A 141 -10.17 9.61 15.70
CA GLU A 141 -11.30 10.44 16.14
C GLU A 141 -11.37 10.56 17.67
N GLN A 142 -11.05 9.49 18.40
CA GLN A 142 -10.95 9.51 19.87
C GLN A 142 -9.87 10.46 20.39
N ALA A 143 -8.76 10.61 19.64
CA ALA A 143 -7.68 11.53 19.96
C ALA A 143 -8.02 13.01 19.69
N LYS A 144 -9.19 13.30 19.08
CA LYS A 144 -9.67 14.66 18.77
C LYS A 144 -8.56 15.48 18.09
N GLY A 145 -8.37 16.76 18.45
CA GLY A 145 -7.38 17.63 17.82
C GLY A 145 -5.91 17.17 17.91
N LYS A 146 -5.59 16.13 18.71
CA LYS A 146 -4.23 15.59 18.86
C LYS A 146 -3.96 14.39 17.95
N TRP A 147 -4.90 13.99 17.10
CA TRP A 147 -4.78 12.75 16.32
C TRP A 147 -3.52 12.68 15.43
N VAL A 148 -3.00 13.83 14.97
CA VAL A 148 -1.75 13.87 14.18
C VAL A 148 -0.54 13.46 15.02
N GLU A 149 -0.51 13.84 16.29
CA GLU A 149 0.55 13.49 17.24
C GLU A 149 0.45 12.01 17.64
N GLU A 150 -0.77 11.47 17.74
CA GLU A 150 -1.03 10.07 18.07
C GLU A 150 -0.84 9.11 16.89
N LEU A 151 -0.85 9.61 15.65
CA LEU A 151 -0.78 8.79 14.44
C LEU A 151 0.40 7.81 14.44
N PRO A 152 1.65 8.20 14.78
CA PRO A 152 2.76 7.26 14.86
C PRO A 152 2.55 6.16 15.89
N GLY A 153 1.97 6.48 17.06
CA GLY A 153 1.67 5.52 18.12
C GLY A 153 0.59 4.53 17.71
N VAL A 154 -0.48 5.00 17.05
CA VAL A 154 -1.55 4.15 16.51
C VAL A 154 -1.01 3.23 15.43
N LEU A 155 -0.20 3.74 14.49
CA LEU A 155 0.43 2.91 13.44
C LEU A 155 1.39 1.88 14.04
N TRP A 156 2.19 2.28 15.03
CA TRP A 156 3.09 1.35 15.73
C TRP A 156 2.32 0.24 16.40
N ALA A 157 1.30 0.57 17.22
CA ALA A 157 0.48 -0.41 17.90
C ALA A 157 -0.21 -1.37 16.92
N TYR A 158 -0.67 -0.86 15.77
CA TYR A 158 -1.23 -1.69 14.71
C TYR A 158 -0.20 -2.66 14.12
N ARG A 159 0.98 -2.15 13.74
CA ARG A 159 2.06 -2.93 13.12
C ARG A 159 2.67 -3.98 14.05
N THR A 160 2.62 -3.77 15.37
CA THR A 160 3.15 -4.72 16.37
C THR A 160 2.11 -5.70 16.91
N THR A 161 0.82 -5.42 16.74
CA THR A 161 -0.25 -6.34 17.18
C THR A 161 -0.24 -7.58 16.29
N PRO A 162 -0.11 -8.79 16.85
CA PRO A 162 -0.24 -10.01 16.07
C PRO A 162 -1.62 -10.07 15.41
N GLY A 163 -1.66 -10.02 14.08
CA GLY A 163 -2.91 -10.25 13.35
C GLY A 163 -3.47 -11.63 13.72
N ARG A 164 -4.80 -11.75 13.87
CA ARG A 164 -5.43 -13.08 14.02
C ARG A 164 -4.98 -13.97 12.86
N PRO A 165 -4.63 -15.25 13.11
CA PRO A 165 -3.87 -16.05 12.18
C PRO A 165 -4.74 -16.55 11.03
N ASN A 166 -4.94 -15.74 10.00
CA ASN A 166 -5.18 -16.28 8.67
C ASN A 166 -3.83 -16.41 7.95
N ARG A 167 -3.19 -17.55 8.23
CA ARG A 167 -2.00 -18.12 7.54
C ARG A 167 -0.74 -17.24 7.53
N LYS A 168 0.11 -17.46 8.55
CA LYS A 168 1.60 -17.44 8.57
C LYS A 168 2.41 -16.26 8.00
N HIS A 169 1.85 -15.11 7.59
CA HIS A 169 2.63 -14.10 6.84
C HIS A 169 2.54 -12.63 7.30
N SER A 170 2.26 -12.35 8.58
CA SER A 170 2.40 -10.97 9.09
C SER A 170 3.88 -10.58 9.15
N PHE A 171 4.27 -9.56 8.38
CA PHE A 171 5.63 -9.03 8.38
C PHE A 171 5.93 -8.40 9.74
N ARG A 172 6.98 -8.90 10.42
CA ARG A 172 7.46 -8.29 11.66
C ARG A 172 8.59 -7.31 11.33
N PRO A 173 8.51 -6.05 11.80
CA PRO A 173 9.67 -5.18 11.76
C PRO A 173 10.74 -5.79 12.69
N HIS A 174 11.94 -6.05 12.16
CA HIS A 174 13.09 -6.33 13.00
C HIS A 174 13.43 -5.06 13.79
N ILE A 175 13.15 -5.06 15.09
CA ILE A 175 13.63 -4.02 16.00
C ILE A 175 15.13 -4.28 16.16
N TRP A 176 15.96 -3.45 15.56
CA TRP A 176 17.40 -3.45 15.82
C TRP A 176 17.63 -2.79 17.18
N ASN A 177 17.60 -3.59 18.25
CA ASN A 177 17.99 -3.14 19.58
C ASN A 177 19.51 -3.01 19.63
N GLY A 178 20.04 -1.92 19.06
CA GLY A 178 21.42 -1.50 19.26
C GLY A 178 21.58 -0.84 20.62
N CYS A 179 21.64 -1.62 21.70
CA CYS A 179 22.15 -1.15 22.99
C CYS A 179 22.54 -2.33 23.89
N SER A 180 23.69 -2.93 23.61
CA SER A 180 24.46 -3.64 24.63
C SER A 180 25.37 -2.61 25.31
N HIS A 181 24.85 -1.98 26.38
CA HIS A 181 25.72 -1.43 27.42
C HIS A 181 26.23 -2.63 28.23
N SER A 182 27.48 -3.01 27.98
CA SER A 182 28.26 -3.84 28.90
C SER A 182 28.77 -2.95 30.02
N HIS A 183 28.32 -3.24 31.24
CA HIS A 183 29.01 -2.90 32.48
C HIS A 183 30.29 -3.73 32.63
#